data_AF-A0AA48GTP7-F1
#
_entry.id   AF-A0AA48GTP7-F1
#
_cell.length_a   1.000
_cell.length_b   1.000
_cell.length_c   1.000
_cell.angle_alpha   90.00
_cell.angle_beta   90.00
_cell.angle_gamma   90.00
#
_symmetry.space_group_name_H-M   'P 1'
#
loop_
_entity.id
_entity.type
_entity.pdbx_description
1 polymer ?
#
loop_
_entity_poly.entity_id
_entity_poly.type
_entity_poly.pdbx_seq_one_letter_code
_entity_poly.pdbx_strand_id
1 'polypeptide(L)'
;MPWINNFMFTGAELDHLANTNQLPGGASGVPTGATYDAYGNLIQIYAKAGSSGYPSLNLAYDALGRVVRMVYQETAASVPQVEEYAYGADGLRAWIRTLTGGVLSTIKHKVYNDKRQLVSEYEAQYAP
;
A
#
# COMPACT_ATOMS: atom_id res chain seq x y z
N MET A 1 1.21 -37.24 -5.98
CA MET A 1 0.96 -35.80 -6.04
C MET A 1 2.26 -35.09 -5.67
N PRO A 2 2.99 -34.42 -6.57
CA PRO A 2 4.13 -33.62 -6.18
C PRO A 2 3.76 -32.14 -6.14
N TRP A 3 3.99 -31.55 -4.96
CA TRP A 3 4.25 -30.14 -4.77
C TRP A 3 5.68 -29.82 -5.24
N ILE A 4 5.86 -28.67 -5.90
CA ILE A 4 6.96 -27.70 -5.68
C ILE A 4 6.74 -26.57 -6.69
N ASN A 5 6.39 -25.38 -6.18
CA ASN A 5 6.42 -24.13 -6.94
C ASN A 5 7.90 -23.73 -7.10
N ASN A 6 8.51 -24.13 -8.20
CA ASN A 6 9.85 -23.70 -8.58
C ASN A 6 9.72 -22.57 -9.62
N PHE A 7 9.28 -21.38 -9.19
CA PHE A 7 9.33 -20.21 -10.05
C PHE A 7 10.73 -19.62 -10.01
N MET A 8 11.68 -20.28 -10.68
CA MET A 8 12.89 -19.61 -11.14
C MET A 8 12.51 -18.83 -12.40
N PHE A 9 12.34 -17.51 -12.27
CA PHE A 9 12.18 -16.65 -13.44
C PHE A 9 13.55 -16.40 -14.05
N THR A 10 13.75 -16.92 -15.26
CA THR A 10 14.96 -16.63 -16.06
C THR A 10 14.85 -15.25 -16.70
N GLY A 11 15.97 -14.62 -17.05
CA GLY A 11 16.05 -13.18 -17.35
C GLY A 11 15.07 -12.61 -18.40
N ALA A 12 14.51 -13.43 -19.30
CA ALA A 12 13.47 -13.02 -20.25
C ALA A 12 12.05 -12.96 -19.65
N GLU A 13 11.80 -13.67 -18.55
CA GLU A 13 10.51 -13.70 -17.85
C GLU A 13 10.34 -12.51 -16.90
N LEU A 14 11.44 -11.85 -16.50
CA LEU A 14 11.41 -10.56 -15.80
C LEU A 14 10.81 -9.46 -16.68
N ASP A 15 11.13 -9.45 -17.99
CA ASP A 15 10.53 -8.51 -18.95
C ASP A 15 9.04 -8.82 -19.18
N HIS A 16 8.65 -10.09 -19.14
CA HIS A 16 7.24 -10.49 -19.18
C HIS A 16 6.49 -10.13 -17.89
N LEU A 17 7.10 -10.26 -16.72
CA LEU A 17 6.56 -9.76 -15.45
C LEU A 17 6.40 -8.23 -15.47
N ALA A 18 7.38 -7.51 -16.01
CA ALA A 18 7.29 -6.05 -16.18
C ALA A 18 6.17 -5.63 -17.14
N ASN A 19 5.95 -6.37 -18.23
CA ASN A 19 4.87 -6.11 -19.18
C ASN A 19 3.48 -6.55 -18.67
N THR A 20 3.41 -7.63 -17.90
CA THR A 20 2.13 -8.15 -17.37
C THR A 20 1.69 -7.43 -16.08
N ASN A 21 2.61 -6.72 -15.43
CA ASN A 21 2.32 -5.87 -14.28
C ASN A 21 1.88 -4.44 -14.66
N GLN A 22 1.60 -4.21 -15.94
CA GLN A 22 0.89 -3.00 -16.36
C GLN A 22 -0.60 -3.18 -16.00
N LEU A 23 -1.04 -2.50 -14.94
CA LEU A 23 -2.47 -2.30 -14.69
C LEU A 23 -3.13 -1.74 -15.97
N PRO A 24 -4.37 -2.15 -16.31
CA PRO A 24 -4.98 -1.87 -17.61
C PRO A 24 -4.86 -0.39 -17.96
N GLY A 25 -4.11 -0.10 -19.02
CA GLY A 25 -3.81 1.25 -19.47
C GLY A 25 -5.07 2.03 -19.80
N GLY A 26 -5.31 3.11 -19.06
CA GLY A 26 -6.25 4.16 -19.48
C GLY A 26 -5.64 4.93 -20.65
N ALA A 27 -6.07 4.62 -21.87
CA ALA A 27 -6.14 5.41 -23.12
C ALA A 27 -5.10 6.50 -23.50
N SER A 28 -4.03 6.78 -22.76
CA SER A 28 -3.16 7.96 -22.96
C SER A 28 -1.66 7.67 -23.08
N GLY A 29 -1.25 6.41 -23.26
CA GLY A 29 0.17 6.08 -23.48
C GLY A 29 1.10 6.47 -22.31
N VAL A 30 0.56 6.62 -21.10
CA VAL A 30 1.33 6.92 -19.89
C VAL A 30 1.70 5.59 -19.23
N PRO A 31 3.00 5.26 -19.06
CA PRO A 31 3.41 3.99 -18.48
C PRO A 31 3.08 3.96 -16.99
N THR A 32 2.02 3.22 -16.64
CA THR A 32 1.73 2.81 -15.26
C THR A 32 2.72 1.74 -14.83
N GLY A 33 3.06 1.69 -13.54
CA GLY A 33 4.01 0.70 -13.04
C GLY A 33 3.91 0.46 -11.54
N ALA A 34 4.57 -0.60 -11.10
CA ALA A 34 4.67 -0.97 -9.71
C ALA A 34 6.09 -1.44 -9.39
N THR A 35 6.55 -1.18 -8.16
CA THR A 35 7.85 -1.63 -7.65
C THR A 35 7.65 -2.48 -6.40
N TYR A 36 8.58 -3.40 -6.17
CA TYR A 36 8.54 -4.37 -5.08
C TYR A 36 9.82 -4.35 -4.26
N ASP A 37 9.74 -4.73 -2.99
CA ASP A 37 10.91 -4.99 -2.17
C ASP A 37 11.57 -6.35 -2.51
N ALA A 38 12.68 -6.66 -1.84
CA ALA A 38 13.41 -7.91 -2.03
C ALA A 38 12.63 -9.18 -1.63
N TYR A 39 11.54 -9.03 -0.87
CA TYR A 39 10.65 -10.11 -0.47
C TYR A 39 9.43 -10.23 -1.41
N GLY A 40 9.33 -9.36 -2.42
CA GLY A 40 8.23 -9.33 -3.37
C GLY A 40 6.99 -8.57 -2.88
N ASN A 41 7.08 -7.79 -1.80
CA ASN A 41 5.98 -6.94 -1.36
C ASN A 41 5.92 -5.66 -2.19
N LEU A 42 4.72 -5.21 -2.53
CA LEU A 42 4.48 -4.01 -3.34
C LEU A 42 4.84 -2.74 -2.57
N ILE A 43 5.90 -2.02 -2.96
CA ILE A 43 6.31 -0.78 -2.28
C ILE A 43 5.74 0.48 -2.93
N GLN A 44 5.41 0.45 -4.22
CA GLN A 44 4.85 1.61 -4.91
C GLN A 44 4.03 1.20 -6.13
N ILE A 45 2.92 1.91 -6.37
CA ILE A 45 2.22 2.00 -7.65
C ILE A 45 2.31 3.45 -8.13
N TYR A 46 2.55 3.67 -9.42
CA TYR A 46 2.56 5.02 -9.99
C TYR A 46 1.93 5.05 -11.39
N ALA A 47 1.39 6.21 -11.75
CA ALA A 47 0.85 6.43 -13.09
C ALA A 47 1.92 6.76 -14.14
N LYS A 48 3.11 7.24 -13.74
CA LYS A 48 4.26 7.48 -14.64
C LYS A 48 5.61 7.24 -13.96
N ALA A 49 6.42 6.34 -14.52
CA ALA A 49 7.77 6.07 -13.99
C ALA A 49 8.66 7.32 -14.06
N GLY A 50 9.41 7.60 -12.99
CA GLY A 50 10.48 8.61 -12.98
C GLY A 50 10.03 10.08 -13.04
N SER A 51 8.73 10.37 -12.92
CA SER A 51 8.21 11.74 -12.97
C SER A 51 7.55 12.11 -11.65
N SER A 52 8.19 12.98 -10.88
CA SER A 52 7.50 13.78 -9.85
C SER A 52 6.37 14.54 -10.53
N GLY A 53 5.11 14.23 -10.22
CA GLY A 53 3.98 14.85 -10.94
C GLY A 53 2.68 14.09 -10.87
N TYR A 54 2.76 12.76 -10.83
CA TYR A 54 1.66 11.88 -11.17
C TYR A 54 1.12 11.11 -9.95
N PRO A 55 -0.10 10.57 -10.04
CA PRO A 55 -0.67 9.75 -8.99
C PRO A 55 0.28 8.64 -8.57
N SER A 56 0.52 8.52 -7.27
CA SER A 56 1.31 7.44 -6.69
C SER A 56 0.73 6.97 -5.36
N LEU A 57 0.94 5.68 -5.10
CA LEU A 57 0.62 5.01 -3.85
C LEU A 57 1.89 4.33 -3.36
N ASN A 58 2.42 4.74 -2.21
CA ASN A 58 3.58 4.12 -1.59
C ASN A 58 3.16 3.32 -0.35
N LEU A 59 3.78 2.16 -0.13
CA LEU A 59 3.48 1.25 0.96
C LEU A 59 4.76 0.94 1.73
N ALA A 60 4.65 0.82 3.04
CA ALA A 60 5.72 0.32 3.91
C ALA A 60 5.20 -0.81 4.78
N TYR A 61 6.07 -1.78 5.04
CA TYR A 61 5.73 -3.01 5.74
C TYR A 61 6.55 -3.15 7.03
N ASP A 62 6.00 -3.85 8.02
CA ASP A 62 6.78 -4.35 9.14
C ASP A 62 7.52 -5.64 8.79
N ALA A 63 8.32 -6.15 9.73
CA ALA A 63 9.09 -7.38 9.57
C ALA A 63 8.23 -8.64 9.35
N LEU A 64 6.92 -8.58 9.58
CA LEU A 64 5.97 -9.67 9.35
C LEU A 64 5.25 -9.52 7.99
N GLY A 65 5.61 -8.52 7.17
CA GLY A 65 5.01 -8.26 5.86
C GLY A 65 3.63 -7.58 5.95
N ARG A 66 3.29 -6.94 7.07
CA ARG A 66 2.02 -6.20 7.21
C ARG A 66 2.24 -4.74 6.87
N VAL A 67 1.33 -4.13 6.11
CA VAL A 67 1.40 -2.70 5.77
C VAL A 67 1.26 -1.88 7.05
N VAL A 68 2.26 -1.05 7.38
CA VAL A 68 2.24 -0.12 8.52
C VAL A 68 2.08 1.33 8.10
N ARG A 69 2.33 1.65 6.83
CA ARG A 69 2.18 3.00 6.28
C ARG A 69 1.80 2.96 4.81
N MET A 70 0.89 3.83 4.43
CA MET A 70 0.45 4.06 3.07
C MET A 70 0.49 5.57 2.79
N VAL A 71 1.06 5.96 1.66
CA VAL A 71 1.11 7.37 1.23
C VAL A 71 0.48 7.46 -0.14
N TYR A 72 -0.68 8.11 -0.21
CA TYR A 72 -1.36 8.42 -1.45
C TYR A 72 -1.11 9.88 -1.83
N GLN A 73 -0.74 10.10 -3.08
CA GLN A 73 -0.56 11.42 -3.63
C GLN A 73 -1.13 11.42 -5.04
N GLU A 74 -2.15 12.23 -5.30
CA GLU A 74 -2.84 12.29 -6.59
C GLU A 74 -2.01 13.02 -7.66
N THR A 75 -1.30 14.08 -7.28
CA THR A 75 -0.39 14.82 -8.16
C THR A 75 0.80 15.39 -7.38
N ALA A 76 1.86 15.85 -8.04
CA ALA A 76 2.97 16.52 -7.33
C ALA A 76 2.53 17.75 -6.52
N ALA A 77 1.47 18.44 -6.95
CA ALA A 77 0.94 19.61 -6.28
C ALA A 77 -0.10 19.28 -5.20
N SER A 78 -0.68 18.06 -5.20
CA SER A 78 -1.65 17.66 -4.19
C SER A 78 -0.97 17.44 -2.85
N VAL A 79 -1.65 17.86 -1.78
CA VAL A 79 -1.27 17.52 -0.42
C VAL A 79 -1.36 15.99 -0.26
N PRO A 80 -0.28 15.30 0.15
CA PRO A 80 -0.30 13.86 0.30
C PRO A 80 -1.20 13.44 1.47
N GLN A 81 -1.96 12.37 1.27
CA GLN A 81 -2.67 11.67 2.34
C GLN A 81 -1.82 10.49 2.80
N VAL A 82 -1.56 10.43 4.10
CA VAL A 82 -0.78 9.36 4.73
C VAL A 82 -1.70 8.60 5.66
N GLU A 83 -1.79 7.29 5.49
CA GLU A 83 -2.41 6.41 6.49
C GLU A 83 -1.33 5.59 7.18
N GLU A 84 -1.40 5.50 8.49
CA GLU A 84 -0.51 4.64 9.28
C GLU A 84 -1.32 3.71 10.15
N TYR A 85 -0.80 2.50 10.29
CA TYR A 85 -1.51 1.38 10.89
C TYR A 85 -0.69 0.80 12.04
N ALA A 86 -1.36 0.51 13.14
CA ALA A 86 -0.82 -0.37 14.16
C ALA A 86 -1.62 -1.65 14.28
N TYR A 87 -0.92 -2.70 14.70
CA TYR A 87 -1.49 -4.01 14.88
C TYR A 87 -1.30 -4.46 16.33
N GLY A 88 -2.30 -5.14 16.88
CA GLY A 88 -2.19 -5.86 18.13
C GLY A 88 -1.28 -7.09 18.01
N ALA A 89 -0.99 -7.72 19.15
CA ALA A 89 -0.22 -8.95 19.21
C ALA A 89 -0.90 -10.13 18.48
N ASP A 90 -2.22 -10.08 18.36
CA ASP A 90 -3.04 -11.00 17.57
C ASP A 90 -2.91 -10.77 16.05
N GLY A 91 -2.26 -9.68 15.63
CA GLY A 91 -2.11 -9.25 14.26
C GLY A 91 -3.33 -8.55 13.67
N LEU A 92 -4.34 -8.22 14.48
CA LEU A 92 -5.46 -7.40 14.06
C LEU A 92 -5.09 -5.92 14.11
N ARG A 93 -5.65 -5.12 13.20
CA ARG A 93 -5.33 -3.70 13.12
C ARG A 93 -6.00 -2.94 14.27
N ALA A 94 -5.21 -2.45 15.22
CA ALA A 94 -5.70 -1.78 16.42
C ALA A 94 -6.15 -0.33 16.14
N TRP A 95 -5.40 0.39 15.31
CA TRP A 95 -5.77 1.75 14.90
C TRP A 95 -5.28 2.11 13.50
N ILE A 96 -5.92 3.13 12.93
CA ILE A 96 -5.57 3.79 11.68
C ILE A 96 -5.47 5.28 12.00
N ARG A 97 -4.33 5.92 11.70
CA ARG A 97 -4.21 7.38 11.73
C ARG A 97 -4.07 7.89 10.31
N THR A 98 -4.86 8.90 9.96
CA THR A 98 -4.79 9.56 8.66
C THR A 98 -4.23 10.95 8.85
N LEU A 99 -3.16 11.27 8.11
CA LEU A 99 -2.53 12.57 8.08
C LEU A 99 -2.72 13.19 6.70
N THR A 100 -3.12 14.44 6.64
CA THR A 100 -3.23 15.21 5.41
C THR A 100 -2.15 16.28 5.46
N GLY A 101 -1.16 16.19 4.58
CA GLY A 101 -0.03 17.14 4.57
C GLY A 101 0.85 17.05 5.83
N GLY A 102 0.87 15.89 6.49
CA GLY A 102 1.60 15.68 7.73
C GLY A 102 0.86 16.14 8.99
N VAL A 103 -0.33 16.71 8.86
CA VAL A 103 -1.20 17.05 10.00
C VAL A 103 -2.18 15.91 10.24
N LEU A 104 -2.29 15.46 11.49
CA LEU A 104 -3.25 14.44 11.88
C LEU A 104 -4.68 14.92 11.61
N SER A 105 -5.39 14.23 10.71
CA SER A 105 -6.76 14.53 10.34
C SER A 105 -7.74 13.62 11.08
N THR A 106 -7.48 12.31 11.12
CA THR A 106 -8.37 11.36 11.82
C THR A 106 -7.59 10.25 12.51
N ILE A 107 -8.16 9.69 13.57
CA ILE A 107 -7.75 8.41 14.15
C ILE A 107 -8.98 7.52 14.27
N LYS A 108 -8.87 6.29 13.76
CA LYS A 108 -9.87 5.24 13.86
C LYS A 108 -9.34 4.08 14.69
N HIS A 109 -9.96 3.82 15.84
CA HIS A 109 -9.67 2.69 16.70
C HIS A 109 -10.62 1.54 16.39
N LYS A 110 -10.09 0.32 16.37
CA LYS A 110 -10.86 -0.91 16.13
C LYS A 110 -10.71 -1.85 17.32
N VAL A 111 -11.83 -2.33 17.83
CA VAL A 111 -11.89 -3.28 18.94
C VAL A 111 -12.50 -4.57 18.43
N TYR A 112 -11.84 -5.68 18.70
CA TYR A 112 -12.26 -7.01 18.26
C TYR A 112 -12.59 -7.89 19.46
N ASN A 113 -13.51 -8.83 19.28
CA ASN A 113 -13.72 -9.91 20.25
C ASN A 113 -12.67 -11.02 20.11
N ASP A 114 -12.74 -12.01 21.00
CA ASP A 114 -11.94 -13.23 21.00
C ASP A 114 -12.04 -14.06 19.70
N LYS A 115 -13.16 -13.95 18.98
CA LYS A 115 -13.38 -14.56 17.67
C LYS A 115 -12.84 -13.72 16.50
N ARG A 116 -12.05 -12.67 16.78
CA ARG A 116 -11.46 -11.75 15.79
C ARG A 116 -12.50 -11.00 14.96
N GLN A 117 -13.70 -10.81 15.48
CA GLN A 117 -14.77 -10.04 14.86
C GLN A 117 -14.74 -8.62 15.40
N LEU A 118 -14.90 -7.63 14.52
CA LEU A 118 -14.99 -6.22 14.91
C LEU A 118 -16.25 -6.03 15.75
N VAL A 119 -16.09 -5.57 16.99
CA VAL A 119 -17.20 -5.29 17.91
C VAL A 119 -17.42 -3.80 18.15
N SER A 120 -16.39 -2.98 17.96
CA SER A 120 -16.53 -1.53 18.06
C SER A 120 -15.51 -0.83 17.19
N GLU A 121 -15.93 0.29 16.62
CA GLU A 121 -15.07 1.23 15.90
C GLU A 121 -15.35 2.64 16.45
N TYR A 122 -14.28 3.36 16.77
CA TYR A 122 -14.35 4.75 17.21
C TYR A 122 -13.48 5.62 16.31
N GLU A 123 -14.03 6.72 15.82
CA GLU A 123 -13.32 7.68 14.98
C GLU A 123 -13.26 9.04 15.68
N ALA A 124 -12.05 9.55 15.88
CA ALA A 124 -11.79 10.92 16.29
C ALA A 124 -11.33 11.72 15.07
N GLN A 125 -12.01 12.83 14.81
CA GLN A 125 -11.64 13.78 13.77
C GLN A 125 -10.96 14.99 14.42
N TYR A 126 -9.89 15.45 13.81
CA TYR A 126 -9.09 16.59 14.24
C TYR A 126 -9.24 17.69 13.20
N ALA A 127 -9.48 18.92 13.67
CA ALA A 127 -9.48 20.08 12.79
C ALA A 127 -8.05 20.35 12.30
N PRO A 128 -7.87 20.69 11.01
CA PRO A 128 -6.57 21.06 10.47
C PRO A 128 -6.02 22.36 11.07
#